data_AF-A0A1I4FJT3-F1
#
_entry.id   AF-A0A1I4FJT3-F1
#
_cell.length_a   1.000
_cell.length_b   1.000
_cell.length_c   1.000
_cell.angle_alpha   90.00
_cell.angle_beta   90.00
_cell.angle_gamma   90.00
#
_symmetry.space_group_name_H-M   'P 1'
#
loop_
_entity.id
_entity.type
_entity.pdbx_description
1 polymer ?
#
loop_
_entity_poly.entity_id
_entity_poly.type
_entity_poly.pdbx_seq_one_letter_code
_entity_poly.pdbx_strand_id
1 'polypeptide(L)'
;VTAIEEPENFKKSRSVGAWLGLTTRRYQSGEVDYDGHISRRGDHHLRGLLYEAASVILTRSSTESTLRTWGLKLRERIGFKRAAVAVARKLAVTMHAMLKTGEFFDRNAGATT
;
A
#
# COMPACT_ATOMS: atom_id res chain seq x y z
N VAL A 1 -0.16 -10.05 -19.06
CA VAL A 1 0.70 -10.65 -18.02
C VAL A 1 0.19 -10.17 -16.67
N THR A 2 -0.18 -11.07 -15.77
CA THR A 2 -0.63 -10.76 -14.41
C THR A 2 0.57 -10.64 -13.49
N ALA A 3 0.69 -9.55 -12.73
CA ALA A 3 1.85 -9.33 -11.86
C ALA A 3 1.89 -10.27 -10.65
N ILE A 4 0.74 -10.79 -10.20
CA ILE A 4 0.63 -11.80 -9.15
C ILE A 4 -0.15 -12.95 -9.74
N GLU A 5 0.55 -14.03 -10.11
CA GLU A 5 -0.07 -15.22 -10.72
C GLU A 5 -0.65 -16.15 -9.64
N GLU A 6 0.09 -16.36 -8.55
CA GLU A 6 -0.34 -17.18 -7.42
C GLU A 6 -0.28 -16.34 -6.11
N PRO A 7 -1.44 -15.92 -5.57
CA PRO A 7 -1.49 -15.14 -4.32
C PRO A 7 -1.04 -15.94 -3.09
N GLU A 8 -0.99 -17.27 -3.17
CA GLU A 8 -0.46 -18.12 -2.11
C GLU A 8 1.07 -18.02 -1.94
N ASN A 9 1.78 -17.44 -2.92
CA ASN A 9 3.22 -17.22 -2.83
C ASN A 9 3.62 -16.26 -1.70
N PHE A 10 2.68 -15.44 -1.22
CA PHE A 10 2.91 -14.54 -0.09
C PHE A 10 2.34 -15.13 1.21
N LYS A 11 3.23 -15.65 2.08
CA LYS A 11 2.86 -16.11 3.44
C LYS A 11 2.10 -15.07 4.27
N LYS A 12 2.34 -13.77 4.02
CA LYS A 12 1.64 -12.65 4.65
C LYS A 12 1.31 -11.60 3.59
N SER A 13 0.06 -11.15 3.51
CA SER A 13 -0.35 -10.09 2.55
C SER A 13 0.46 -8.80 2.69
N ARG A 14 0.97 -8.49 3.89
CA ARG A 14 1.82 -7.32 4.14
C ARG A 14 3.14 -7.34 3.34
N SER A 15 3.62 -8.52 2.96
CA SER A 15 4.86 -8.70 2.20
C SER A 15 4.74 -8.21 0.75
N VAL A 16 3.52 -8.16 0.20
CA VAL A 16 3.25 -7.68 -1.16
C VAL A 16 3.66 -6.22 -1.33
N GLY A 17 3.42 -5.39 -0.32
CA GLY A 17 3.84 -3.98 -0.37
C GLY A 17 5.37 -3.80 -0.44
N ALA A 18 6.15 -4.74 0.09
CA ALA A 18 7.61 -4.72 -0.05
C ALA A 18 8.03 -5.25 -1.43
N TRP A 19 7.38 -6.32 -1.91
CA TRP A 19 7.62 -6.92 -3.22
C TRP A 19 7.34 -5.94 -4.37
N LEU A 20 6.26 -5.16 -4.27
CA LEU A 20 5.91 -4.09 -5.22
C LEU A 20 6.79 -2.84 -5.12
N GLY A 21 7.74 -2.81 -4.18
CA GLY A 21 8.62 -1.66 -3.98
C GLY A 21 7.91 -0.41 -3.44
N LEU A 22 6.79 -0.58 -2.74
CA LEU A 22 6.01 0.46 -2.06
C LEU A 22 6.43 0.69 -0.60
N THR A 23 7.51 0.03 -0.17
CA THR A 23 8.09 0.18 1.18
C THR A 23 9.46 0.85 1.07
N THR A 24 9.83 1.62 2.11
CA THR A 24 11.18 2.16 2.27
C THR A 24 12.20 1.02 2.30
N ARG A 25 13.38 1.27 1.76
CA ARG A 25 14.51 0.37 1.94
C ARG A 25 14.98 0.52 3.38
N ARG A 26 14.85 -0.53 4.19
CA ARG A 26 15.43 -0.58 5.53
C ARG A 26 16.88 -1.02 5.43
N TYR A 27 17.79 -0.25 6.03
CA TYR A 27 19.19 -0.65 6.21
C TYR A 27 19.43 -0.83 7.70
N GLN A 28 19.77 -2.07 8.09
CA GLN A 28 20.04 -2.42 9.47
C GLN A 28 21.39 -3.14 9.53
N SER A 29 22.38 -2.52 10.16
CA SER A 29 23.58 -3.17 10.69
C SER A 29 23.48 -3.15 12.22
N GLY A 30 24.15 -4.05 12.95
CA GLY A 30 23.93 -4.25 14.40
C GLY A 30 23.90 -3.00 15.29
N GLU A 31 24.52 -1.90 14.84
CA GLU A 31 24.56 -0.61 15.54
C GLU A 31 23.73 0.52 14.89
N VAL A 32 23.18 0.32 13.68
CA VAL A 32 22.49 1.36 12.90
C VAL A 32 21.23 0.80 12.23
N ASP A 33 20.08 1.39 12.53
CA ASP A 33 18.81 1.14 11.84
C ASP A 33 18.32 2.45 11.22
N TYR A 34 18.26 2.53 9.90
CA TYR A 34 17.69 3.70 9.21
C TYR A 34 16.82 3.31 8.01
N ASP A 35 15.74 4.08 7.85
CA ASP A 35 14.84 3.99 6.70
C ASP A 35 15.33 4.89 5.55
N GLY A 36 15.74 4.27 4.44
CA GLY A 36 16.12 4.96 3.22
C GLY A 36 14.94 5.27 2.29
N HIS A 37 15.25 5.64 1.05
CA HIS A 37 14.24 5.88 0.02
C HIS A 37 13.38 4.64 -0.28
N ILE A 38 12.24 4.85 -0.95
CA ILE A 38 11.41 3.74 -1.45
C ILE A 38 12.27 2.77 -2.26
N SER A 39 12.10 1.45 -2.07
CA SER A 39 13.05 0.47 -2.62
C SER A 39 13.04 0.40 -4.15
N ARG A 40 11.88 0.66 -4.77
CA ARG A 40 11.67 0.62 -6.22
C ARG A 40 11.99 -0.72 -6.92
N ARG A 41 12.11 -1.82 -6.17
CA ARG A 41 12.50 -3.14 -6.70
C ARG A 41 11.39 -3.91 -7.45
N GLY A 42 10.13 -3.56 -7.22
CA GLY A 42 8.98 -4.21 -7.86
C GLY A 42 8.64 -3.66 -9.23
N ASP A 43 7.57 -4.19 -9.83
CA ASP A 43 7.07 -3.77 -11.14
C ASP A 43 6.73 -2.27 -11.19
N HIS A 44 7.33 -1.57 -12.15
CA HIS A 44 7.18 -0.11 -12.27
C HIS A 44 5.76 0.30 -12.62
N HIS A 45 5.09 -0.47 -13.49
CA HIS A 45 3.78 -0.16 -14.02
C HIS A 45 2.72 -0.32 -12.93
N LEU A 46 2.71 -1.45 -12.24
CA LEU A 46 1.81 -1.73 -11.12
C LEU A 46 2.00 -0.74 -9.97
N ARG A 47 3.24 -0.37 -9.65
CA ARG A 47 3.50 0.68 -8.65
C ARG A 47 2.93 2.03 -9.08
N GLY A 48 3.07 2.40 -10.35
CA GLY A 48 2.49 3.62 -10.92
C GLY A 48 0.97 3.63 -10.77
N LEU A 49 0.30 2.56 -11.22
CA LEU A 49 -1.15 2.42 -11.12
C LEU A 49 -1.65 2.49 -9.67
N LEU A 50 -0.97 1.83 -8.73
CA LEU A 50 -1.32 1.89 -7.31
C LEU A 50 -1.14 3.29 -6.72
N TYR A 51 -0.12 4.03 -7.15
CA TYR A 51 0.11 5.41 -6.73
C TYR A 51 -0.96 6.36 -7.31
N GLU A 52 -1.35 6.17 -8.57
CA GLU A 52 -2.44 6.92 -9.21
C GLU A 52 -3.77 6.65 -8.53
N ALA A 53 -4.12 5.38 -8.29
CA ALA A 53 -5.32 4.99 -7.56
C ALA A 53 -5.36 5.62 -6.15
N ALA A 54 -4.24 5.55 -5.42
CA ALA A 54 -4.10 6.20 -4.12
C ALA A 54 -4.27 7.72 -4.20
N SER A 55 -3.74 8.36 -5.24
CA SER A 55 -3.89 9.79 -5.47
C SER A 55 -5.37 10.14 -5.70
N VAL A 56 -6.09 9.38 -6.53
CA VAL A 56 -7.52 9.56 -6.77
C VAL A 56 -8.34 9.39 -5.48
N ILE A 57 -8.02 8.39 -4.65
CA ILE A 57 -8.67 8.20 -3.34
C ILE A 57 -8.50 9.45 -2.46
N LEU A 58 -7.32 10.07 -2.47
CA LEU A 58 -6.99 11.21 -1.63
C LEU A 58 -7.45 12.57 -2.17
N THR A 59 -7.76 12.69 -3.47
CA THR A 59 -8.08 14.00 -4.10
C THR A 59 -9.45 14.07 -4.75
N ARG A 60 -9.94 12.98 -5.34
CA ARG A 60 -11.12 12.99 -6.21
C ARG A 60 -12.27 12.11 -5.72
N SER A 61 -11.99 11.10 -4.89
CA SER A 61 -13.04 10.27 -4.34
C SER A 61 -13.88 11.05 -3.33
N SER A 62 -15.20 11.07 -3.57
CA SER A 62 -16.23 11.56 -2.63
C SER A 62 -16.74 10.45 -1.71
N THR A 63 -16.39 9.19 -1.96
CA THR A 63 -16.83 8.05 -1.14
C THR A 63 -15.97 7.94 0.11
N GLU A 64 -16.61 8.05 1.26
CA GLU A 64 -15.96 7.79 2.55
C GLU A 64 -15.60 6.31 2.70
N SER A 65 -14.40 6.07 3.21
CA SER A 65 -13.89 4.74 3.57
C SER A 65 -12.82 4.90 4.65
N THR A 66 -12.62 3.87 5.46
CA THR A 66 -11.57 3.87 6.50
C THR A 66 -10.19 4.13 5.91
N LEU A 67 -9.93 3.62 4.69
CA LEU A 67 -8.71 3.85 3.94
C LEU A 67 -8.53 5.33 3.57
N ARG A 68 -9.58 5.98 3.07
CA ARG A 68 -9.57 7.40 2.72
C ARG A 68 -9.36 8.27 3.96
N THR A 69 -10.14 8.06 5.01
CA THR A 69 -10.04 8.84 6.25
C THR A 69 -8.66 8.71 6.88
N TRP A 70 -8.11 7.49 6.95
CA TRP A 70 -6.75 7.25 7.42
C TRP A 70 -5.70 7.94 6.53
N GLY A 71 -5.87 7.86 5.20
CA GLY A 71 -4.97 8.47 4.23
C GLY A 71 -4.95 10.00 4.30
N LEU A 72 -6.11 10.64 4.50
CA LEU A 72 -6.21 12.10 4.67
C LEU A 72 -5.52 12.58 5.96
N LYS A 73 -5.77 11.91 7.09
CA LYS A 73 -5.05 12.17 8.35
C LYS A 73 -3.54 11.97 8.21
N LEU A 74 -3.11 11.05 7.35
CA LEU A 74 -1.69 10.84 7.08
C LEU A 74 -1.13 11.96 6.20
N ARG A 75 -1.86 12.38 5.16
CA ARG A 75 -1.51 13.50 4.29
C ARG A 75 -1.23 14.78 5.07
N GLU A 76 -2.05 15.09 6.06
CA GLU A 76 -1.85 16.25 6.94
C GLU A 76 -0.54 16.20 7.72
N ARG A 77 -0.13 15.01 8.16
CA ARG A 77 1.07 14.83 9.01
C ARG A 77 2.38 14.76 8.22
N ILE A 78 2.38 14.10 7.06
CA ILE A 78 3.64 13.78 6.34
C ILE A 78 3.68 14.29 4.89
N GLY A 79 2.64 15.00 4.45
CA GLY A 79 2.52 15.53 3.10
C GLY A 79 2.00 14.52 2.07
N PHE A 80 1.54 15.05 0.93
CA PHE A 80 0.80 14.30 -0.08
C PHE A 80 1.56 13.11 -0.66
N LYS A 81 2.79 13.31 -1.16
CA LYS A 81 3.55 12.25 -1.87
C LYS A 81 3.80 11.04 -0.96
N ARG A 82 4.16 11.26 0.31
CA ARG A 82 4.42 10.19 1.27
C ARG A 82 3.13 9.48 1.69
N ALA A 83 2.05 10.24 1.88
CA ALA A 83 0.74 9.66 2.18
C ALA A 83 0.19 8.83 1.01
N ALA A 84 0.34 9.28 -0.24
CA ALA A 84 -0.08 8.54 -1.43
C ALA A 84 0.65 7.19 -1.54
N VAL A 85 1.96 7.13 -1.30
CA VAL A 85 2.72 5.86 -1.25
C VAL A 85 2.21 4.94 -0.13
N ALA A 86 1.92 5.48 1.05
CA ALA A 86 1.42 4.70 2.17
C ALA A 86 0.00 4.15 1.93
N VAL A 87 -0.87 4.93 1.28
CA VAL A 87 -2.20 4.49 0.84
C VAL A 87 -2.09 3.43 -0.25
N ALA A 88 -1.22 3.62 -1.25
CA ALA A 88 -0.95 2.62 -2.28
C ALA A 88 -0.49 1.29 -1.68
N ARG A 89 0.39 1.33 -0.67
CA ARG A 89 0.82 0.14 0.06
C ARG A 89 -0.34 -0.54 0.77
N LYS A 90 -1.18 0.20 1.50
CA LYS A 90 -2.32 -0.36 2.22
C LYS A 90 -3.34 -0.97 1.25
N LEU A 91 -3.60 -0.30 0.12
CA LEU A 91 -4.45 -0.79 -0.97
C LEU A 91 -3.91 -2.10 -1.55
N ALA A 92 -2.61 -2.20 -1.84
CA ALA A 92 -2.00 -3.42 -2.37
C ALA A 92 -2.15 -4.62 -1.41
N VAL A 93 -2.01 -4.38 -0.10
CA VAL A 93 -2.20 -5.42 0.92
C VAL A 93 -3.66 -5.88 0.96
N THR A 94 -4.62 -4.96 0.88
CA THR A 94 -6.04 -5.29 0.84
C THR A 94 -6.41 -6.06 -0.43
N MET A 95 -5.95 -5.60 -1.61
CA MET A 95 -6.19 -6.29 -2.88
C MET A 95 -5.63 -7.71 -2.87
N HIS A 96 -4.43 -7.91 -2.31
CA HIS A 96 -3.88 -9.25 -2.15
C HIS A 96 -4.71 -10.13 -1.22
N ALA A 97 -5.16 -9.58 -0.08
CA ALA A 97 -6.01 -10.32 0.84
C ALA A 97 -7.32 -10.76 0.17
N MET A 98 -7.97 -9.86 -0.58
CA MET A 98 -9.16 -10.15 -1.39
C MET A 98 -8.89 -11.24 -2.43
N LEU A 99 -7.75 -11.20 -3.12
CA LEU A 99 -7.36 -12.25 -4.06
C LEU A 99 -7.21 -13.62 -3.39
N LYS A 100 -6.75 -13.65 -2.13
CA LYS A 100 -6.55 -14.87 -1.35
C LYS A 100 -7.85 -15.44 -0.77
N THR A 101 -8.75 -14.57 -0.30
CA THR A 101 -10.01 -14.97 0.37
C THR A 101 -11.19 -15.06 -0.59
N GLY A 102 -11.10 -14.44 -1.77
CA GLY A 102 -12.22 -14.28 -2.70
C GLY A 102 -13.25 -13.25 -2.25
N GLU A 103 -13.01 -12.55 -1.13
CA GLU A 103 -13.94 -11.56 -0.59
C GLU A 103 -13.83 -10.21 -1.32
N PHE A 104 -14.94 -9.48 -1.36
CA PHE A 104 -14.98 -8.14 -1.94
C PHE A 104 -14.37 -7.08 -1.03
N PHE A 105 -14.06 -5.91 -1.61
CA PHE A 105 -13.51 -4.78 -0.85
C PHE A 105 -14.52 -4.26 0.18
N ASP A 106 -14.19 -4.43 1.46
CA ASP A 106 -14.92 -3.82 2.55
C ASP A 106 -14.37 -2.40 2.85
N ARG A 107 -15.24 -1.41 2.71
CA ARG A 107 -14.95 0.02 2.94
C ARG A 107 -14.72 0.35 4.41
N ASN A 108 -15.21 -0.50 5.31
CA ASN A 108 -15.12 -0.37 6.76
C ASN A 108 -14.03 -1.25 7.37
N ALA A 109 -13.33 -2.04 6.56
CA ALA A 109 -12.25 -2.91 7.03
C ALA A 109 -11.15 -2.08 7.73
N GLY A 110 -10.84 -2.46 8.96
CA GLY A 110 -9.88 -1.74 9.82
C GLY A 110 -10.44 -0.53 10.56
N ALA A 111 -11.77 -0.39 10.69
CA ALA A 111 -12.42 0.54 11.63
C ALA A 111 -12.35 0.08 13.10
N THR A 112 -11.89 -1.14 13.36
CA THR A 112 -11.82 -1.69 14.71
C THR A 112 -10.57 -1.19 15.43
N THR A 113 -10.82 -0.27 16.37
CA THR A 113 -10.08 0.08 17.61
C THR A 113 -8.57 0.31 17.50
#